data_AF-A0A1J5PAI7-F1
#
_entry.id   AF-A0A1J5PAI7-F1
#
_cell.length_a   1.000
_cell.length_b   1.000
_cell.length_c   1.000
_cell.angle_alpha   90.00
_cell.angle_beta   90.00
_cell.angle_gamma   90.00
#
_symmetry.space_group_name_H-M   'P 1'
#
loop_
_entity.id
_entity.type
_entity.pdbx_description
1 polymer ?
#
loop_
_entity_poly.entity_id
_entity_poly.type
_entity_poly.pdbx_seq_one_letter_code
_entity_poly.pdbx_strand_id
1 'polypeptide(L)'
;MGTPDQMANWLAQHGIAKKTFLDAYNSFAIDAQVKQATQTVTDYQIQGVPTMAVQGTYTTSAALPEANSNQKVLDVVDFLIKKVQPKK
;
A
#
# COMPACT_ATOMS: atom_id res chain seq x y z
N MET A 1 -2.11 18.34 -4.74
CA MET A 1 -1.44 18.62 -3.45
C MET A 1 0.00 18.21 -3.61
N GLY A 2 0.95 19.14 -3.50
CA GLY A 2 2.37 18.88 -3.77
C GLY A 2 3.30 19.12 -2.58
N THR A 3 2.82 19.76 -1.51
CA THR A 3 3.65 20.04 -0.32
C THR A 3 2.98 19.55 0.98
N PRO A 4 3.76 19.25 2.02
CA PRO A 4 3.23 18.86 3.33
C PRO A 4 2.29 19.93 3.90
N ASP A 5 2.60 21.21 3.70
CA ASP A 5 1.74 22.31 4.15
C ASP A 5 0.39 22.34 3.42
N GLN A 6 0.37 22.06 2.12
CA GLN A 6 -0.90 21.94 1.37
C GLN A 6 -1.75 20.78 1.88
N MET A 7 -1.12 19.64 2.22
CA MET A 7 -1.81 18.50 2.82
C MET A 7 -2.34 18.86 4.21
N ALA A 8 -1.52 19.48 5.06
CA ALA A 8 -1.91 19.92 6.39
C ALA A 8 -3.09 20.91 6.36
N ASN A 9 -3.07 21.85 5.41
CA ASN A 9 -4.14 22.83 5.22
C ASN A 9 -5.46 22.17 4.83
N TRP A 10 -5.43 21.16 3.96
CA TRP A 10 -6.61 20.41 3.59
C TRP A 10 -7.11 19.54 4.74
N LEU A 11 -6.22 18.82 5.43
CA LEU A 11 -6.57 17.99 6.59
C LEU A 11 -7.17 18.80 7.75
N ALA A 12 -6.76 20.07 7.92
CA ALA A 12 -7.36 20.98 8.88
C ALA A 12 -8.84 21.28 8.60
N GLN A 13 -9.25 21.28 7.32
CA GLN A 13 -10.67 21.39 6.95
C GLN A 13 -11.48 20.15 7.37
N HIS A 14 -10.79 19.03 7.63
CA HIS A 14 -11.36 17.76 8.08
C HIS A 14 -11.11 17.47 9.57
N GLY A 15 -10.74 18.49 10.36
CA GLY A 15 -10.62 18.38 11.82
C GLY A 15 -9.28 17.87 12.33
N ILE A 16 -8.27 17.68 11.47
CA ILE A 16 -6.92 17.28 11.88
C ILE A 16 -6.05 18.53 12.07
N ALA A 17 -5.52 18.73 13.28
CA ALA A 17 -4.67 19.87 13.58
C ALA A 17 -3.38 19.85 12.72
N LYS A 18 -3.08 20.99 12.07
CA LYS A 18 -1.91 21.12 11.18
C LYS A 18 -0.61 20.69 11.85
N LYS A 19 -0.39 21.17 13.09
CA LYS A 19 0.81 20.86 13.87
C LYS A 19 0.96 19.35 14.07
N THR A 20 -0.12 18.66 14.44
CA THR A 20 -0.11 17.21 14.67
C THR A 20 0.25 16.45 13.40
N PHE A 21 -0.32 16.84 12.25
CA PHE A 21 0.05 16.25 10.97
C PHE A 21 1.52 16.51 10.61
N LEU A 22 1.99 17.76 10.71
CA LEU A 22 3.36 18.12 10.34
C LEU A 22 4.41 17.49 11.27
N ASP A 23 4.13 17.40 12.57
CA ASP A 23 4.99 16.72 13.54
C ASP A 23 5.13 15.24 13.17
N ALA A 24 4.02 14.57 12.81
CA ALA A 24 4.03 13.19 12.37
C ALA A 24 4.75 13.02 11.02
N TYR A 25 4.41 13.86 10.03
CA TYR A 25 4.97 13.83 8.67
C TYR A 25 6.50 13.94 8.68
N ASN A 26 7.05 14.80 9.55
CA ASN A 26 8.50 15.01 9.69
C ASN A 26 9.14 14.14 10.79
N SER A 27 8.40 13.17 11.34
CA SER A 27 8.93 12.32 12.40
C SER A 27 9.83 11.22 11.85
N PHE A 28 10.87 10.89 12.61
CA PHE A 28 11.76 9.76 12.32
C PHE A 28 11.00 8.44 12.11
N ALA A 29 9.90 8.23 12.86
CA ALA A 29 9.10 7.02 12.75
C ALA A 29 8.43 6.90 11.37
N ILE A 30 7.87 8.00 10.84
CA ILE A 30 7.28 8.01 9.50
C ILE A 30 8.37 7.86 8.43
N ASP A 31 9.51 8.52 8.57
CA ASP A 31 10.64 8.35 7.64
C ASP A 31 11.11 6.89 7.56
N ALA A 32 11.22 6.21 8.71
CA ALA A 32 11.57 4.80 8.78
C ALA A 32 10.52 3.90 8.11
N GLN A 33 9.23 4.17 8.32
CA GLN A 33 8.13 3.44 7.68
C GLN A 33 8.11 3.63 6.16
N VAL A 34 8.33 4.86 5.68
CA VAL A 34 8.42 5.16 4.23
C VAL A 34 9.57 4.38 3.61
N LYS A 35 10.75 4.39 4.25
CA LYS A 35 11.92 3.63 3.76
C LYS A 35 11.63 2.13 3.71
N GLN A 36 10.99 1.57 4.74
CA GLN A 36 10.59 0.16 4.76
C GLN A 36 9.58 -0.16 3.66
N ALA A 37 8.60 0.72 3.43
CA ALA A 37 7.62 0.56 2.36
C ALA A 37 8.27 0.61 0.97
N THR A 38 9.23 1.53 0.74
CA THR A 38 10.00 1.57 -0.51
C THR A 38 10.78 0.27 -0.73
N GLN A 39 11.44 -0.25 0.31
CA GLN A 39 12.14 -1.53 0.21
C GLN A 39 11.17 -2.66 -0.14
N THR A 40 10.00 -2.69 0.49
CA THR A 40 8.95 -3.67 0.21
C THR A 40 8.52 -3.62 -1.26
N VAL A 41 8.28 -2.44 -1.81
CA VAL A 41 7.93 -2.26 -3.25
C VAL A 41 9.01 -2.84 -4.16
N THR A 42 10.29 -2.62 -3.83
CA THR A 42 11.43 -3.18 -4.57
C THR A 42 11.52 -4.69 -4.43
N ASP A 43 11.40 -5.23 -3.22
CA ASP A 43 11.52 -6.66 -2.94
C ASP A 43 10.44 -7.48 -3.66
N TYR A 44 9.21 -6.95 -3.73
CA TYR A 44 8.10 -7.57 -4.47
C TYR A 44 8.08 -7.21 -5.97
N GLN A 45 9.06 -6.44 -6.45
CA GLN A 45 9.16 -6.00 -7.86
C GLN A 45 7.87 -5.37 -8.39
N ILE A 46 7.20 -4.55 -7.56
CA ILE A 46 5.93 -3.93 -7.91
C ILE A 46 6.15 -2.85 -8.98
N GLN A 47 5.56 -3.03 -10.15
CA GLN A 47 5.69 -2.12 -11.31
C GLN A 47 4.47 -1.22 -11.53
N GLY A 48 3.39 -1.45 -10.78
CA GLY A 48 2.13 -0.72 -10.95
C GLY A 48 1.19 -0.91 -9.77
N VAL A 49 0.16 -0.06 -9.73
CA VAL A 49 -0.89 -0.10 -8.71
C VAL A 49 -2.26 -0.30 -9.38
N PRO A 50 -3.22 -0.99 -8.75
CA PRO A 50 -3.11 -1.74 -7.48
C PRO A 50 -2.40 -3.10 -7.66
N THR A 51 -1.52 -3.45 -6.73
CA THR A 51 -0.87 -4.77 -6.62
C THR A 51 -1.05 -5.34 -5.21
N MET A 52 -1.37 -6.63 -5.13
CA MET A 52 -1.57 -7.38 -3.89
C MET A 52 -0.52 -8.47 -3.77
N ALA A 53 0.17 -8.54 -2.62
CA ALA A 53 1.10 -9.62 -2.30
C ALA A 53 0.45 -10.61 -1.30
N VAL A 54 0.62 -11.91 -1.54
CA VAL A 54 0.05 -13.00 -0.71
C VAL A 54 1.19 -13.87 -0.17
N GLN A 55 1.28 -13.94 1.17
CA GLN A 55 2.23 -14.76 1.93
C GLN A 55 3.70 -14.58 1.50
N GLY A 56 4.11 -13.38 1.10
CA GLY A 56 5.49 -13.12 0.68
C GLY A 56 5.96 -13.84 -0.58
N THR A 57 5.08 -14.56 -1.27
CA THR A 57 5.46 -15.48 -2.35
C THR A 57 4.81 -15.11 -3.67
N TYR A 58 3.54 -14.70 -3.64
CA TYR A 58 2.76 -14.43 -4.84
C TYR A 58 2.36 -12.96 -4.91
N THR A 59 2.34 -12.41 -6.10
CA THR A 59 1.77 -11.09 -6.38
C THR A 59 0.66 -11.20 -7.44
N THR A 60 -0.37 -10.37 -7.34
CA THR A 60 -1.41 -10.23 -8.37
C THR A 60 -1.82 -8.77 -8.49
N SER A 61 -2.21 -8.32 -9.67
CA SER A 61 -2.56 -6.92 -9.93
C SER A 61 -3.61 -6.81 -11.02
N ALA A 62 -4.32 -5.69 -11.06
CA ALA A 62 -5.31 -5.43 -12.11
C ALA A 62 -4.68 -5.28 -13.51
N ALA A 63 -3.35 -5.15 -13.58
CA ALA A 63 -2.60 -5.10 -14.83
C ALA A 63 -2.40 -6.50 -15.46
N LEU A 64 -2.61 -7.58 -14.70
CA LEU A 64 -2.49 -8.94 -15.21
C LEU A 64 -3.75 -9.34 -15.99
N PRO A 65 -3.62 -10.00 -17.15
CA PRO A 65 -4.78 -10.45 -17.95
C PRO A 65 -5.77 -11.31 -17.17
N GLU A 66 -5.27 -12.19 -16.31
CA GLU A 66 -6.06 -13.08 -15.44
C GLU A 66 -6.83 -12.35 -14.33
N ALA A 67 -6.38 -11.16 -13.95
CA ALA A 67 -6.93 -10.36 -12.86
C ALA A 67 -7.37 -8.96 -13.31
N ASN A 68 -7.82 -8.84 -14.56
CA ASN A 68 -8.08 -7.56 -15.26
C ASN A 68 -9.24 -6.68 -14.71
N SER A 69 -9.73 -6.95 -13.51
CA SER A 69 -10.68 -6.09 -12.79
C SER A 69 -10.43 -6.22 -11.29
N ASN A 70 -10.82 -5.21 -10.51
CA ASN A 70 -10.66 -5.24 -9.04
C ASN A 70 -11.32 -6.49 -8.42
N GLN A 71 -12.47 -6.92 -8.93
CA GLN A 71 -13.13 -8.14 -8.45
C GLN A 71 -12.28 -9.38 -8.72
N LYS A 72 -11.71 -9.51 -9.93
CA LYS A 72 -10.87 -10.66 -10.26
C LYS A 72 -9.55 -10.67 -9.48
N VAL A 73 -8.99 -9.50 -9.16
CA VAL A 73 -7.84 -9.42 -8.24
C VAL A 73 -8.20 -10.08 -6.91
N LEU A 74 -9.38 -9.78 -6.35
CA LEU A 74 -9.83 -10.41 -5.10
C LEU A 74 -10.05 -11.92 -5.26
N ASP A 75 -10.65 -12.37 -6.36
CA ASP A 75 -10.86 -13.81 -6.63
C ASP A 75 -9.51 -14.57 -6.72
N VAL A 76 -8.50 -13.96 -7.35
CA VAL A 76 -7.14 -14.50 -7.43
C VAL A 76 -6.46 -14.49 -6.07
N VAL A 77 -6.61 -13.43 -5.28
CA VAL A 77 -6.11 -13.37 -3.89
C VAL A 77 -6.71 -14.52 -3.08
N ASP A 78 -8.02 -14.74 -3.14
CA ASP A 78 -8.69 -15.83 -2.42
C ASP A 78 -8.19 -17.21 -2.84
N PHE A 79 -7.96 -17.40 -4.15
CA PHE A 79 -7.35 -18.62 -4.66
C PHE A 79 -5.93 -18.82 -4.12
N LEU A 80 -5.10 -17.77 -4.15
CA LEU A 80 -3.72 -17.81 -3.66
C LEU A 80 -3.67 -18.07 -2.15
N ILE A 81 -4.57 -17.46 -1.36
CA ILE A 81 -4.71 -17.71 0.07
C ILE A 81 -5.00 -19.19 0.32
N LYS A 82 -5.99 -19.78 -0.37
CA LYS A 82 -6.31 -21.21 -0.23
C LYS A 82 -5.14 -22.11 -0.63
N LYS A 83 -4.31 -21.67 -1.58
CA LYS A 83 -3.13 -22.42 -2.04
C LYS A 83 -1.97 -22.38 -1.04
N VAL A 84 -1.75 -21.25 -0.35
CA VAL A 84 -0.67 -21.09 0.64
C VAL A 84 -1.04 -21.55 2.04
N GLN A 85 -2.34 -21.72 2.34
CA GLN A 85 -2.76 -22.29 3.60
C GLN A 85 -2.16 -23.69 3.75
N PRO A 86 -1.43 -23.98 4.84
CA PRO A 86 -0.90 -25.30 5.08
C PRO A 86 -2.08 -26.29 5.16
N LYS A 87 -2.00 -27.38 4.38
CA LYS A 87 -2.88 -28.53 4.60
C LYS A 87 -2.63 -29.00 6.03
N LYS A 88 -3.62 -28.80 6.90
CA LYS A 88 -3.64 -29.41 8.23
C LYS A 88 -3.81 -30.91 8.10
#